data_AF-A0A531MUQ0-F1
#
_entry.id   AF-A0A531MUQ0-F1
#
_cell.length_a   1.000
_cell.length_b   1.000
_cell.length_c   1.000
_cell.angle_alpha   90.00
_cell.angle_beta   90.00
_cell.angle_gamma   90.00
#
_symmetry.space_group_name_H-M   'P 1'
#
loop_
_entity.id
_entity.type
_entity.pdbx_description
1 polymer ?
#
loop_
_entity_poly.entity_id
_entity_poly.type
_entity_poly.pdbx_seq_one_letter_code
_entity_poly.pdbx_strand_id
1 'polypeptide(L)'
;MTKVRPFLMFEGKAEEAMTLYCETIPGSSILEVTRYSSGEDGAEGMLKLARVSICGLEVTVYNSPVHHAFTFTPSFSLYVDCSSERELERIVETLADGGG
;
A
#
# COMPACT_ATOMS: atom_id res chain seq x y z
N MET A 1 3.37 25.00 -0.66
CA MET A 1 2.96 23.59 -0.86
C MET A 1 3.63 23.06 -2.11
N THR A 2 4.15 21.83 -2.11
CA THR A 2 4.92 21.28 -3.23
C THR A 2 4.36 19.98 -3.80
N LYS A 3 3.58 19.20 -3.02
CA LYS A 3 3.00 17.93 -3.45
C LYS A 3 1.79 17.54 -2.60
N VAL A 4 0.81 16.88 -3.22
CA VAL A 4 -0.31 16.18 -2.57
C VAL A 4 -0.24 14.74 -3.05
N ARG A 5 -0.49 13.78 -2.16
CA ARG A 5 -0.47 12.35 -2.48
C ARG A 5 -1.44 11.55 -1.63
N PRO A 6 -1.92 10.41 -2.12
CA PRO A 6 -2.71 9.47 -1.31
C PRO A 6 -1.97 9.01 -0.05
N PHE A 7 -2.74 8.75 0.99
CA PHE A 7 -2.28 8.17 2.24
C PHE A 7 -3.17 6.98 2.59
N LEU A 8 -2.61 5.78 2.55
CA LEU A 8 -3.30 4.52 2.81
C LEU A 8 -2.96 4.07 4.23
N MET A 9 -3.97 4.03 5.09
CA MET A 9 -3.82 3.56 6.47
C MET A 9 -4.33 2.13 6.59
N PHE A 10 -3.46 1.23 7.04
CA PHE A 10 -3.77 -0.15 7.34
C PHE A 10 -3.68 -0.42 8.85
N GLU A 11 -4.27 -1.54 9.25
CA GLU A 11 -4.09 -2.13 10.58
C GLU A 11 -3.37 -3.47 10.40
N GLY A 12 -2.12 -3.53 10.83
CA GLY A 12 -1.30 -4.76 10.84
C GLY A 12 -0.78 -5.25 9.47
N LYS A 13 -1.42 -4.92 8.36
CA LYS A 13 -1.12 -5.47 7.01
C LYS A 13 -0.41 -4.55 6.04
N ALA A 14 0.08 -3.39 6.50
CA ALA A 14 0.69 -2.38 5.63
C ALA A 14 1.89 -2.91 4.81
N GLU A 15 2.75 -3.72 5.43
CA GLU A 15 3.98 -4.21 4.80
C GLU A 15 3.70 -5.28 3.74
N GLU A 16 2.80 -6.21 4.03
CA GLU A 16 2.30 -7.17 3.03
C GLU A 16 1.62 -6.43 1.86
N ALA A 17 0.76 -5.45 2.15
CA ALA A 17 0.04 -4.72 1.12
C ALA A 17 0.99 -3.97 0.16
N MET A 18 1.96 -3.21 0.68
CA MET A 18 2.91 -2.50 -0.18
C MET A 18 3.80 -3.45 -1.00
N THR A 19 4.16 -4.60 -0.42
CA THR A 19 4.96 -5.63 -1.11
C THR A 19 4.16 -6.22 -2.26
N LEU A 20 2.91 -6.62 -2.00
CA LEU A 20 2.00 -7.13 -3.02
C LEU A 20 1.81 -6.13 -4.17
N TYR A 21 1.60 -4.85 -3.87
CA TYR A 21 1.46 -3.83 -4.91
C TYR A 21 2.72 -3.69 -5.76
N CYS A 22 3.90 -3.70 -5.13
CA CYS A 22 5.17 -3.56 -5.83
C CYS A 22 5.50 -4.77 -6.72
N GLU A 23 5.19 -5.97 -6.25
CA GLU A 23 5.40 -7.21 -7.01
C GLU A 23 4.38 -7.38 -8.14
N THR A 24 3.16 -6.88 -7.94
CA THR A 24 2.06 -7.09 -8.88
C THR A 24 2.05 -6.05 -10.01
N ILE A 25 2.21 -4.77 -9.69
CA ILE A 25 2.03 -3.67 -10.65
C ILE A 25 3.40 -3.23 -11.20
N PRO A 26 3.66 -3.35 -12.51
CA PRO A 26 4.94 -2.94 -13.10
C PRO A 26 5.29 -1.47 -12.83
N GLY A 27 6.59 -1.18 -12.74
CA GLY A 27 7.08 0.19 -12.45
C GLY A 27 6.86 0.65 -11.01
N SER A 28 6.50 -0.27 -10.12
CA SER A 28 6.30 0.00 -8.70
C SER A 28 7.56 -0.31 -7.88
N SER A 29 7.77 0.44 -6.80
CA SER A 29 8.90 0.23 -5.90
C SER A 29 8.67 0.86 -4.53
N ILE A 30 9.28 0.27 -3.51
CA ILE A 30 9.37 0.87 -2.17
C ILE A 30 10.49 1.92 -2.20
N LEU A 31 10.17 3.16 -1.83
CA LEU A 31 11.12 4.28 -1.86
C LEU A 31 11.77 4.53 -0.50
N GLU A 32 11.00 4.36 0.57
CA GLU A 32 11.43 4.69 1.93
C GLU A 32 10.59 3.92 2.94
N VAL A 33 11.22 3.46 4.02
CA VAL A 33 10.57 2.70 5.10
C VAL A 33 11.03 3.26 6.44
N THR A 34 10.07 3.51 7.32
CA THR A 34 10.27 3.85 8.73
C THR A 34 9.57 2.78 9.57
N ARG A 35 10.26 2.29 10.60
CA ARG A 35 9.75 1.27 11.52
C ARG A 35 9.50 1.86 12.89
N TYR A 36 8.62 1.24 13.65
CA TYR A 36 8.41 1.61 15.04
C TYR A 36 9.69 1.39 15.85
N SER A 37 10.06 2.39 16.64
CA SER A 37 11.18 2.32 17.58
C SER A 37 10.72 1.76 18.92
N SER A 38 11.67 1.33 19.75
CA SER A 38 11.37 0.88 21.11
C SER A 38 10.67 1.99 21.91
N GLY A 39 9.58 1.66 22.60
CA GLY A 39 8.79 2.59 23.40
C GLY A 39 7.75 3.42 22.64
N GLU A 40 7.56 3.18 21.34
CA GLU A 40 6.42 3.73 20.59
C GLU A 40 5.17 2.84 20.73
N ASP A 41 4.00 3.37 20.34
CA ASP A 41 2.72 2.66 20.48
C ASP A 41 2.61 1.40 19.58
N GLY A 42 3.38 1.34 18.50
CA GLY A 42 3.44 0.18 17.61
C GLY A 42 4.51 -0.82 18.01
N ALA A 43 4.34 -2.08 17.59
CA ALA A 43 5.32 -3.13 17.86
C ALA A 43 6.70 -2.77 17.26
N GLU A 44 7.75 -2.82 18.07
CA GLU A 44 9.11 -2.47 17.65
C GLU A 44 9.53 -3.27 16.40
N GLY A 45 10.09 -2.58 15.40
CA GLY A 45 10.48 -3.17 14.12
C GLY A 45 9.34 -3.38 13.13
N MET A 46 8.08 -3.29 13.54
CA MET A 46 6.96 -3.30 12.60
C MET A 46 7.02 -2.08 11.69
N LEU A 47 6.56 -2.21 10.45
CA LEU A 47 6.37 -1.06 9.57
C LEU A 47 5.52 -0.01 10.29
N LYS A 48 6.01 1.22 10.33
CA LYS A 48 5.26 2.39 10.80
C LYS A 48 4.74 3.15 9.61
N LEU A 49 5.64 3.61 8.75
CA LEU A 49 5.34 4.44 7.60
C LEU A 49 6.23 4.04 6.43
N ALA A 50 5.69 4.00 5.21
CA ALA A 50 6.46 3.84 3.99
C ALA A 50 6.03 4.84 2.92
N ARG A 51 6.97 5.18 2.05
CA ARG A 51 6.70 5.85 0.79
C ARG A 51 6.92 4.86 -0.33
N VAL A 52 5.90 4.70 -1.16
CA VAL A 52 5.86 3.68 -2.22
C VAL A 52 5.50 4.38 -3.52
N SER A 53 6.17 4.02 -4.60
CA SER A 53 5.76 4.35 -5.96
C SER A 53 4.96 3.18 -6.51
N ILE A 54 3.72 3.40 -6.93
CA ILE A 54 2.88 2.41 -7.60
C ILE A 54 2.69 2.89 -9.04
N CYS A 55 3.36 2.25 -10.01
CA CYS A 55 3.41 2.70 -11.41
C CYS A 55 3.70 4.22 -11.56
N GLY A 56 4.62 4.75 -10.74
CA GLY A 56 4.99 6.18 -10.73
C GLY A 56 4.11 7.08 -9.86
N LEU A 57 2.96 6.62 -9.38
CA LEU A 57 2.17 7.34 -8.38
C LEU A 57 2.78 7.14 -7.00
N GLU A 58 3.26 8.23 -6.38
CA GLU A 58 3.71 8.17 -4.99
C GLU A 58 2.53 8.10 -4.03
N VAL A 59 2.58 7.11 -3.14
CA VAL A 59 1.60 6.87 -2.07
C VAL A 59 2.35 6.76 -0.75
N THR A 60 1.73 7.27 0.32
CA THR A 60 2.19 6.99 1.69
C THR A 60 1.38 5.84 2.26
N VAL A 61 2.06 4.84 2.81
CA VAL A 61 1.45 3.70 3.49
C VAL A 61 1.76 3.80 4.97
N TYR A 62 0.75 3.70 5.82
CA TYR A 62 0.90 3.77 7.27
C TYR A 62 0.28 2.54 7.92
N ASN A 63 0.95 2.03 8.95
CA ASN A 63 0.43 0.95 9.77
C ASN A 63 0.02 1.51 11.13
N SER A 64 -1.28 1.66 11.33
CA SER A 64 -1.86 2.10 12.60
C SER A 64 -1.64 1.02 13.67
N PRO A 65 -1.17 1.38 14.88
CA PRO A 65 -1.14 0.48 16.02
C PRO A 65 -2.51 0.40 16.73
N VAL A 66 -3.45 1.28 16.34
CA VAL A 66 -4.80 1.39 16.89
C VAL A 66 -5.79 0.72 15.94
N HIS A 67 -6.78 0.04 16.50
CA HIS A 67 -7.94 -0.47 15.78
C HIS A 67 -9.00 0.60 15.55
N HIS A 68 -9.53 0.65 14.33
CA HIS A 68 -10.55 1.60 13.89
C HIS A 68 -11.84 0.87 13.50
N ALA A 69 -12.97 1.60 13.56
CA ALA A 69 -14.27 1.08 13.14
C ALA A 69 -14.53 1.23 11.62
N PHE A 70 -13.55 1.73 10.86
CA PHE A 70 -13.64 1.90 9.42
C PHE A 70 -12.58 1.07 8.71
N THR A 71 -12.79 0.85 7.41
CA THR A 71 -11.82 0.22 6.52
C THR A 71 -11.89 0.90 5.16
N PHE A 72 -11.04 0.47 4.22
CA PHE A 72 -11.13 0.91 2.83
C PHE A 72 -12.51 0.63 2.27
N THR A 73 -13.00 1.56 1.45
CA THR A 73 -14.24 1.39 0.70
C THR A 73 -13.98 1.78 -0.76
N PRO A 74 -14.83 1.33 -1.70
CA PRO A 74 -14.69 1.70 -3.11
C PRO A 74 -14.77 3.21 -3.40
N SER A 75 -15.18 4.05 -2.44
CA SER A 75 -15.19 5.51 -2.62
C SER A 75 -13.80 6.11 -2.81
N PHE A 76 -12.75 5.39 -2.40
CA PHE A 76 -11.36 5.71 -2.72
C PHE A 76 -10.72 4.50 -3.39
N SER A 77 -10.23 4.68 -4.62
CA SER A 77 -9.60 3.62 -5.40
C SER A 77 -8.40 4.16 -6.17
N LEU A 78 -7.51 3.24 -6.54
CA LEU A 78 -6.47 3.50 -7.51
C LEU A 78 -6.91 2.89 -8.83
N TYR A 79 -6.80 3.65 -9.91
CA TYR A 79 -7.06 3.17 -11.26
C TYR A 79 -5.73 2.93 -11.96
N VAL A 80 -5.58 1.76 -12.57
CA VAL A 80 -4.35 1.35 -13.26
C VAL A 80 -4.68 1.13 -14.73
N ASP A 81 -4.12 1.97 -15.59
CA ASP A 81 -4.19 1.79 -17.04
C ASP A 81 -3.27 0.64 -17.45
N CYS A 82 -3.87 -0.44 -17.96
CA CYS A 82 -3.13 -1.61 -18.45
C CYS A 82 -2.89 -1.50 -19.96
N SER A 83 -1.70 -1.88 -20.41
CA SER A 83 -1.31 -1.83 -21.82
C SER A 83 -1.84 -3.01 -22.64
N SER A 84 -2.36 -4.05 -21.98
CA SER A 84 -2.96 -5.21 -22.63
C SER A 84 -3.96 -5.92 -21.71
N GLU A 85 -4.87 -6.69 -22.31
CA GLU A 85 -5.82 -7.54 -21.58
C GLU A 85 -5.11 -8.58 -20.72
N ARG A 86 -4.03 -9.18 -21.22
CA ARG A 86 -3.21 -10.14 -20.45
C ARG A 86 -2.59 -9.52 -19.20
N GLU A 87 -2.18 -8.25 -19.26
CA GLU A 87 -1.65 -7.53 -18.09
C GLU A 87 -2.75 -7.29 -17.06
N LEU A 88 -3.93 -6.85 -17.53
CA LEU A 88 -5.11 -6.68 -16.69
C LEU A 88 -5.47 -7.99 -15.98
N GLU A 89 -5.61 -9.08 -16.72
CA GLU A 89 -5.96 -10.41 -16.19
C GLU A 89 -4.97 -10.82 -15.09
N ARG A 90 -3.66 -10.76 -15.36
CA ARG A 90 -2.63 -11.11 -14.37
C ARG A 90 -2.73 -10.27 -13.11
N ILE A 91 -2.88 -8.94 -13.24
CA ILE A 91 -2.97 -8.03 -12.09
C ILE A 91 -4.22 -8.34 -11.26
N VAL A 92 -5.37 -8.50 -11.92
CA VAL A 92 -6.65 -8.79 -11.25
C VAL A 92 -6.58 -10.15 -10.54
N GLU A 93 -6.09 -11.20 -11.20
CA GLU A 93 -5.93 -12.52 -10.60
C GLU A 93 -5.03 -12.47 -9.36
N THR A 94 -3.89 -11.77 -9.45
CA THR A 94 -2.95 -11.66 -8.32
C THR A 94 -3.54 -10.86 -7.16
N LEU A 95 -4.23 -9.75 -7.42
CA LEU A 95 -4.83 -8.93 -6.37
C LEU A 95 -6.10 -9.53 -5.76
N ALA A 96 -6.81 -10.39 -6.49
CA ALA A 96 -8.00 -11.07 -6.00
C ALA A 96 -7.67 -12.32 -5.16
N ASP A 97 -6.48 -12.91 -5.34
CA ASP A 97 -6.05 -14.06 -4.56
C ASP A 97 -5.87 -13.70 -3.07
N GLY A 98 -6.47 -14.49 -2.19
CA GLY A 98 -6.47 -14.22 -0.74
C GLY A 98 -7.46 -13.15 -0.26
N GLY A 99 -8.28 -12.57 -1.15
CA GLY A 99 -9.46 -11.76 -0.81
C GLY A 99 -9.45 -10.36 -1.42
N GLY A 100 -10.29 -10.17 -2.45
CA GLY A 100 -10.74 -8.87 -2.96
C GLY A 100 -11.96 -8.31 -2.24
#